data_AF-A0A534UFL8-F1
#
_entry.id   AF-A0A534UFL8-F1
#
_cell.length_a   1.000
_cell.length_b   1.000
_cell.length_c   1.000
_cell.angle_alpha   90.00
_cell.angle_beta   90.00
_cell.angle_gamma   90.00
#
_symmetry.space_group_name_H-M   'P 1'
#
loop_
_entity.id
_entity.type
_entity.pdbx_description
1 polymer ?
#
loop_
_entity_poly.entity_id
_entity_poly.type
_entity_poly.pdbx_seq_one_letter_code
_entity_poly.pdbx_strand_id
1 'polypeptide(L)'
;MGKKSKAGKAKAEPAESEPSPEQEIPISSAPLPLERLDARALGEFLELCFADRRLLQLCGELRLYSPGYRLEAMPPNQVARLLADEARAAKDAARMLDKAIREALRNPVLEAKPLTDEHYRDLIELFTGDPLQHLARVAWRALIDDEEKHRAYALSAIEIGIEALDAPAKAKAPPRKPQLPADVQELRKELEEARKSGERAEKERESLREQLAAARADIAEREKTVADVREELSQVRAELTRASAEVARLTAAGEGRALSDARRLADENRSLSERLRAAAEERDALRGQLAQAQRITAAAPAVAAAPAEEEALPSAEEAATFLIPIFTREFYESIQRWDRRMQRAAFDKVSLLARDWRHGSLRAIALEGLPGYYRIRIATDVRLIYRRGEGNTVEILSLIDREDLDRYIRQARTR
;
A
#
# COMPACT_ATOMS: atom_id res chain seq x y z
N MET A 1 -57.30 -15.59 -10.03
CA MET A 1 -57.53 -16.53 -11.16
C MET A 1 -56.90 -15.94 -12.42
N GLY A 2 -56.09 -16.69 -13.15
CA GLY A 2 -55.77 -16.36 -14.55
C GLY A 2 -54.33 -15.97 -14.89
N LYS A 3 -53.44 -16.98 -14.87
CA LYS A 3 -52.31 -17.22 -15.80
C LYS A 3 -51.25 -16.11 -15.99
N LYS A 4 -50.14 -16.25 -15.25
CA LYS A 4 -48.81 -15.74 -15.63
C LYS A 4 -48.24 -16.62 -16.76
N SER A 5 -48.07 -16.06 -17.96
CA SER A 5 -47.26 -16.64 -19.02
C SER A 5 -45.79 -16.29 -18.80
N LYS A 6 -44.98 -17.33 -18.59
CA LYS A 6 -43.54 -17.28 -18.34
C LYS A 6 -42.83 -17.00 -19.65
N ALA A 7 -42.29 -15.78 -19.81
CA ALA A 7 -41.39 -15.45 -20.91
C ALA A 7 -40.12 -16.30 -20.78
N GLY A 8 -39.89 -17.16 -21.78
CA GLY A 8 -38.68 -17.94 -21.92
C GLY A 8 -37.50 -17.02 -22.13
N LYS A 9 -36.52 -17.13 -21.23
CA LYS A 9 -35.23 -16.45 -21.31
C LYS A 9 -34.46 -17.10 -22.47
N ALA A 10 -34.49 -16.49 -23.65
CA ALA A 10 -33.65 -16.87 -24.78
C ALA A 10 -32.19 -16.73 -24.33
N LYS A 11 -31.53 -17.88 -24.21
CA LYS A 11 -30.10 -17.98 -23.92
C LYS A 11 -29.40 -17.59 -25.22
N ALA A 12 -28.78 -16.41 -25.23
CA ALA A 12 -27.96 -15.96 -26.34
C ALA A 12 -26.87 -17.01 -26.60
N GLU A 13 -26.92 -17.63 -27.78
CA GLU A 13 -25.79 -18.34 -28.37
C GLU A 13 -24.62 -17.36 -28.47
N PRO A 14 -23.40 -17.73 -28.07
CA PRO A 14 -22.24 -16.95 -28.42
C PRO A 14 -22.10 -17.03 -29.94
N ALA A 15 -22.25 -15.88 -30.60
CA ALA A 15 -21.97 -15.72 -32.01
C ALA A 15 -20.55 -16.24 -32.29
N GLU A 16 -20.44 -17.20 -33.19
CA GLU A 16 -19.18 -17.59 -33.82
C GLU A 16 -18.56 -16.32 -34.40
N SER A 17 -17.48 -15.86 -33.78
CA SER A 17 -16.61 -14.85 -34.36
C SER A 17 -15.99 -15.47 -35.61
N GLU A 18 -16.43 -15.06 -36.78
CA GLU A 18 -15.74 -15.35 -38.04
C GLU A 18 -14.27 -14.89 -37.93
N PRO A 19 -13.28 -15.79 -38.06
CA PRO A 19 -11.90 -15.35 -38.14
C PRO A 19 -11.62 -14.75 -39.53
N SER A 20 -11.04 -13.55 -39.53
CA SER A 20 -10.37 -12.91 -40.67
C SER A 20 -9.41 -13.87 -41.40
N PRO A 21 -9.08 -13.63 -42.69
CA PRO A 21 -8.40 -14.61 -43.54
C PRO A 21 -6.93 -14.74 -43.13
N GLU A 22 -6.68 -15.58 -42.13
CA GLU A 22 -5.36 -16.14 -41.88
C GLU A 22 -5.00 -17.00 -43.09
N GLN A 23 -3.77 -16.86 -43.59
CA GLN A 23 -3.24 -17.67 -44.66
C GLN A 23 -3.40 -19.14 -44.27
N GLU A 24 -4.42 -19.82 -44.83
CA GLU A 24 -4.71 -21.21 -44.52
C GLU A 24 -3.44 -22.03 -44.75
N ILE A 25 -2.98 -22.71 -43.70
CA ILE A 25 -1.81 -23.58 -43.78
C ILE A 25 -2.10 -24.63 -44.86
N PRO A 26 -1.27 -24.73 -45.92
CA PRO A 26 -1.51 -25.66 -47.01
C PRO A 26 -1.48 -27.10 -46.50
N ILE A 27 -2.31 -27.95 -47.09
CA ILE A 27 -2.30 -29.38 -46.77
C ILE A 27 -0.98 -29.99 -47.26
N SER A 28 -0.22 -30.53 -46.32
CA SER A 28 1.07 -31.14 -46.54
C SER A 28 0.97 -32.46 -47.30
N SER A 29 1.92 -32.68 -48.21
CA SER A 29 2.14 -33.96 -48.89
C SER A 29 3.09 -34.90 -48.12
N ALA A 30 3.52 -34.53 -46.91
CA ALA A 30 4.39 -35.36 -46.08
C ALA A 30 3.79 -36.77 -45.85
N PRO A 31 4.62 -37.81 -45.74
CA PRO A 31 4.12 -39.14 -45.43
C PRO A 31 3.44 -39.12 -44.05
N LEU A 32 2.33 -39.86 -43.91
CA LEU A 32 1.62 -40.07 -42.65
C LEU A 32 1.58 -41.59 -42.40
N PRO A 33 2.65 -42.17 -41.83
CA PRO A 33 2.80 -43.62 -41.73
C PRO A 33 2.01 -44.16 -40.52
N LEU A 34 0.68 -44.14 -40.62
CA LEU A 34 -0.25 -44.61 -39.58
C LEU A 34 -0.03 -46.08 -39.22
N GLU A 35 0.54 -46.86 -40.13
CA GLU A 35 0.86 -48.27 -39.91
C GLU A 35 1.92 -48.51 -38.82
N ARG A 36 2.67 -47.48 -38.43
CA ARG A 36 3.67 -47.54 -37.35
C ARG A 36 3.05 -47.47 -35.95
N LEU A 37 1.83 -46.95 -35.82
CA LEU A 37 1.08 -46.89 -34.57
C LEU A 37 0.22 -48.13 -34.43
N ASP A 38 0.32 -48.89 -33.35
CA ASP A 38 -0.61 -50.01 -33.15
C ASP A 38 -2.07 -49.52 -33.08
N ALA A 39 -3.05 -50.42 -33.16
CA ALA A 39 -4.46 -50.00 -33.17
C ALA A 39 -4.87 -49.20 -31.91
N ARG A 40 -4.12 -49.32 -30.79
CA ARG A 40 -4.38 -48.53 -29.59
C ARG A 40 -3.88 -47.11 -29.77
N ALA A 41 -2.60 -46.98 -30.09
CA ALA A 41 -1.95 -45.69 -30.30
C ALA A 41 -2.58 -44.93 -31.48
N LEU A 42 -3.04 -45.64 -32.51
CA LEU A 42 -3.80 -45.03 -33.60
C LEU A 42 -5.16 -44.51 -33.13
N GLY A 43 -5.89 -45.26 -32.29
CA GLY A 43 -7.13 -44.76 -31.69
C GLY A 43 -6.90 -43.51 -30.85
N GLU A 44 -5.90 -43.57 -29.95
CA GLU A 44 -5.52 -42.43 -29.10
C GLU A 44 -5.07 -41.22 -29.95
N PHE A 45 -4.31 -41.45 -31.03
CA PHE A 45 -3.92 -40.40 -31.98
C PHE A 45 -5.12 -39.75 -32.66
N LEU A 46 -6.14 -40.53 -33.04
CA LEU A 46 -7.37 -40.01 -33.65
C LEU A 46 -8.18 -39.14 -32.68
N GLU A 47 -8.15 -39.44 -31.37
CA GLU A 47 -8.75 -38.59 -30.33
C GLU A 47 -8.09 -37.21 -30.23
N LEU A 48 -6.78 -37.14 -30.48
CA LEU A 48 -6.06 -35.86 -30.52
C LEU A 48 -6.35 -35.08 -31.80
N CYS A 49 -6.62 -35.78 -32.90
CA CYS A 49 -6.87 -35.16 -34.20
C CYS A 49 -8.29 -34.60 -34.36
N PHE A 50 -9.28 -35.19 -33.68
CA PHE A 50 -10.70 -34.95 -33.98
C PHE A 50 -11.53 -34.75 -32.72
N ALA A 51 -12.44 -33.78 -32.77
CA ALA A 51 -13.51 -33.66 -31.79
C ALA A 51 -14.51 -34.84 -31.90
N ASP A 52 -15.19 -35.16 -30.79
CA ASP A 52 -16.15 -36.27 -30.65
C ASP A 52 -17.16 -36.36 -31.81
N ARG A 53 -17.72 -35.22 -32.22
CA ARG A 53 -18.70 -35.16 -33.31
C ARG A 53 -18.09 -35.59 -34.64
N ARG A 54 -16.83 -35.25 -34.91
CA ARG A 54 -16.15 -35.62 -36.15
C ARG A 54 -15.80 -37.10 -36.17
N LEU A 55 -15.40 -37.68 -35.03
CA LEU A 55 -15.21 -39.14 -34.91
C LEU A 55 -16.49 -39.92 -35.28
N LEU A 56 -17.65 -39.48 -34.77
CA LEU A 56 -18.94 -40.09 -35.12
C LEU A 56 -19.31 -39.94 -36.59
N GLN A 57 -19.00 -38.79 -37.20
CA GLN A 57 -19.21 -38.58 -38.64
C GLN A 57 -18.35 -39.53 -39.47
N LEU A 58 -17.07 -39.70 -39.12
CA LEU A 58 -16.16 -40.62 -39.81
C LEU A 58 -16.66 -42.07 -39.71
N CYS A 59 -17.19 -42.50 -38.56
CA CYS A 59 -17.85 -43.81 -38.45
C CYS A 59 -19.05 -43.95 -39.39
N GLY A 60 -19.85 -42.88 -39.54
CA GLY A 60 -20.98 -42.85 -40.47
C GLY A 60 -20.55 -42.92 -41.95
N GLU A 61 -19.49 -42.18 -42.31
CA GLU A 61 -18.89 -42.20 -43.66
C GLU A 61 -18.35 -43.60 -44.01
N LEU A 62 -17.74 -44.29 -43.04
CA LEU A 62 -17.28 -45.68 -43.17
C LEU A 62 -18.39 -46.72 -43.03
N ARG A 63 -19.63 -46.29 -42.74
CA ARG A 63 -20.78 -47.17 -42.49
C ARG A 63 -20.51 -48.21 -41.40
N LEU A 64 -19.75 -47.81 -40.38
CA LEU A 64 -19.47 -48.64 -39.22
C LEU A 64 -20.69 -48.67 -38.31
N TYR A 65 -21.43 -49.77 -38.36
CA TYR A 65 -22.57 -50.02 -37.47
C TYR A 65 -22.33 -51.33 -36.74
N SER A 66 -22.30 -51.28 -35.41
CA SER A 66 -22.28 -52.49 -34.59
C SER A 66 -23.70 -52.80 -34.11
N PRO A 67 -24.29 -53.96 -34.48
CA PRO A 67 -25.62 -54.34 -34.03
C PRO A 67 -25.74 -54.31 -32.50
N GLY A 68 -26.72 -53.56 -31.98
CA GLY A 68 -26.96 -53.43 -30.54
C GLY A 68 -26.22 -52.29 -29.83
N TYR A 69 -25.29 -51.60 -30.50
CA TYR A 69 -24.59 -50.44 -29.94
C TYR A 69 -25.03 -49.14 -30.61
N ARG A 70 -25.34 -48.12 -29.81
CA ARG A 70 -25.50 -46.74 -30.29
C ARG A 70 -24.13 -46.09 -30.27
N LEU A 71 -23.56 -45.80 -31.44
CA LEU A 71 -22.28 -45.10 -31.55
C LEU A 71 -22.26 -43.80 -30.73
N GLU A 72 -23.38 -43.07 -30.74
CA GLU A 72 -23.59 -41.83 -29.99
C GLU A 72 -23.51 -41.98 -28.47
N ALA A 73 -23.66 -43.20 -27.94
CA ALA A 73 -23.59 -43.49 -26.52
C ALA A 73 -22.22 -44.09 -26.10
N MET A 74 -21.32 -44.34 -27.06
CA MET A 74 -19.99 -44.86 -26.77
C MET A 74 -19.04 -43.72 -26.38
N PRO A 75 -18.15 -43.94 -25.40
CA PRO A 75 -17.06 -43.01 -25.09
C PRO A 75 -16.20 -42.70 -26.33
N PRO A 76 -15.70 -41.45 -26.48
CA PRO A 76 -14.90 -41.03 -27.64
C PRO A 76 -13.70 -41.96 -27.93
N ASN A 77 -13.02 -42.44 -26.89
CA ASN A 77 -11.91 -43.37 -27.03
C ASN A 77 -12.29 -44.73 -27.64
N GLN A 78 -13.48 -45.24 -27.33
CA GLN A 78 -13.98 -46.47 -27.94
C GLN A 78 -14.37 -46.25 -29.41
N VAL A 79 -14.93 -45.08 -29.73
CA VAL A 79 -15.26 -44.70 -31.11
C VAL A 79 -13.99 -44.55 -31.95
N ALA A 80 -12.99 -43.85 -31.42
CA ALA A 80 -11.68 -43.69 -32.07
C ALA A 80 -10.97 -45.03 -32.25
N ARG A 81 -11.05 -45.93 -31.25
CA ARG A 81 -10.49 -47.28 -31.36
C ARG A 81 -11.16 -48.12 -32.44
N LEU A 82 -12.49 -48.03 -32.57
CA LEU A 82 -13.23 -48.71 -33.63
C LEU A 82 -12.77 -48.24 -35.02
N LEU A 83 -12.59 -46.93 -35.21
CA LEU A 83 -12.03 -46.36 -36.44
C LEU A 83 -10.61 -46.86 -36.72
N ALA A 84 -9.77 -46.95 -35.69
CA ALA A 84 -8.41 -47.47 -35.81
C ALA A 84 -8.39 -48.95 -36.21
N ASP A 85 -9.22 -49.78 -35.57
CA ASP A 85 -9.33 -51.21 -35.91
C ASP A 85 -9.83 -51.39 -37.36
N GLU A 86 -10.81 -50.58 -37.80
CA GLU A 86 -11.28 -50.61 -39.20
C GLU A 86 -10.18 -50.16 -40.18
N ALA A 87 -9.44 -49.09 -39.87
CA ALA A 87 -8.35 -48.64 -40.73
C ALA A 87 -7.22 -49.68 -40.85
N ARG A 88 -7.03 -50.52 -39.83
CA ARG A 88 -6.12 -51.66 -39.89
C ARG A 88 -6.67 -52.81 -40.73
N ALA A 89 -7.97 -53.01 -40.73
CA ALA A 89 -8.63 -54.08 -41.48
C ALA A 89 -8.82 -53.75 -42.97
N ALA A 90 -9.12 -52.49 -43.29
CA ALA A 90 -9.51 -52.05 -44.63
C ALA A 90 -8.66 -50.87 -45.15
N LYS A 91 -8.03 -51.06 -46.32
CA LYS A 91 -7.18 -50.03 -46.96
C LYS A 91 -7.96 -48.76 -47.34
N ASP A 92 -9.23 -48.91 -47.72
CA ASP A 92 -10.07 -47.76 -48.07
C ASP A 92 -10.40 -46.91 -46.85
N ALA A 93 -10.60 -47.55 -45.69
CA ALA A 93 -10.76 -46.85 -44.42
C ALA A 93 -9.49 -46.11 -44.00
N ALA A 94 -8.32 -46.74 -44.15
CA ALA A 94 -7.04 -46.08 -43.91
C ALA A 94 -6.83 -44.83 -44.79
N ARG A 95 -7.19 -44.90 -46.08
CA ARG A 95 -7.10 -43.77 -47.00
C ARG A 95 -8.04 -42.63 -46.65
N MET A 96 -9.26 -42.94 -46.21
CA MET A 96 -10.18 -41.93 -45.73
C MET A 96 -9.65 -41.23 -44.48
N LEU A 97 -9.16 -42.01 -43.50
CA LEU A 97 -8.61 -41.42 -42.28
C LEU A 97 -7.35 -40.59 -42.55
N ASP A 98 -6.45 -41.04 -43.44
CA ASP A 98 -5.29 -40.24 -43.87
C ASP A 98 -5.75 -38.88 -44.43
N LYS A 99 -6.75 -38.87 -45.33
CA LYS A 99 -7.31 -37.63 -45.86
C LYS A 99 -7.91 -36.76 -44.75
N ALA A 100 -8.70 -37.33 -43.84
CA ALA A 100 -9.33 -36.58 -42.76
C ALA A 100 -8.29 -35.98 -41.80
N ILE A 101 -7.22 -36.72 -41.48
CA ILE A 101 -6.14 -36.25 -40.60
C ILE A 101 -5.39 -35.11 -41.26
N ARG A 102 -5.13 -35.19 -42.57
CA ARG A 102 -4.51 -34.11 -43.35
C ARG A 102 -5.38 -32.86 -43.40
N GLU A 103 -6.69 -33.01 -43.52
CA GLU A 103 -7.62 -31.87 -43.48
C GLU A 103 -7.69 -31.22 -42.09
N ALA A 104 -7.62 -32.02 -41.02
CA ALA A 104 -7.64 -31.52 -39.64
C ALA A 104 -6.31 -30.87 -39.24
N LEU A 105 -5.20 -31.60 -39.39
CA LEU A 105 -3.89 -31.15 -38.93
C LEU A 105 -3.18 -30.23 -39.93
N ARG A 106 -3.53 -30.27 -41.21
CA ARG A 106 -2.88 -29.56 -42.33
C ARG A 106 -1.44 -29.99 -42.59
N ASN A 107 -0.53 -29.87 -41.63
CA ASN A 107 0.88 -30.21 -41.77
C ASN A 107 1.51 -30.76 -40.46
N PRO A 108 2.58 -31.55 -40.54
CA PRO A 108 3.37 -31.91 -39.37
C PRO A 108 4.17 -30.70 -38.85
N VAL A 109 4.49 -30.70 -37.56
CA VAL A 109 5.28 -29.61 -36.95
C VAL A 109 6.65 -29.51 -37.62
N LEU A 110 7.02 -28.29 -38.03
CA LEU A 110 8.35 -27.97 -38.58
C LEU A 110 8.79 -28.92 -39.71
N GLU A 111 7.87 -29.31 -40.61
CA GLU A 111 8.08 -30.27 -41.72
C GLU A 111 9.42 -30.10 -42.47
N ALA A 112 9.79 -28.86 -42.80
CA ALA A 112 10.97 -28.55 -43.62
C ALA A 112 12.30 -28.50 -42.84
N LYS A 113 12.29 -28.78 -41.52
CA LYS A 113 13.48 -28.66 -40.67
C LYS A 113 13.94 -30.01 -40.11
N PRO A 114 15.26 -30.27 -40.06
CA PRO A 114 15.78 -31.38 -39.30
C PRO A 114 15.57 -31.10 -37.80
N LEU A 115 15.07 -32.10 -37.07
CA LEU A 115 14.86 -32.01 -35.63
C LEU A 115 15.89 -32.89 -34.91
N THR A 116 16.33 -32.43 -33.75
CA THR A 116 17.21 -33.18 -32.84
C THR A 116 16.36 -33.78 -31.72
N ASP A 117 16.93 -34.67 -30.93
CA ASP A 117 16.29 -35.21 -29.72
C ASP A 117 15.82 -34.11 -28.76
N GLU A 118 16.62 -33.05 -28.60
CA GLU A 118 16.27 -31.90 -27.75
C GLU A 118 15.05 -31.16 -28.31
N HIS A 119 15.00 -30.94 -29.62
CA HIS A 119 13.84 -30.31 -30.25
C HIS A 119 12.54 -31.10 -30.04
N TYR A 120 12.59 -32.43 -30.09
CA TYR A 120 11.39 -33.25 -29.84
C TYR A 120 10.89 -33.13 -28.41
N ARG A 121 11.79 -33.08 -27.42
CA ARG A 121 11.40 -32.87 -26.01
C ARG A 121 10.80 -31.49 -25.81
N ASP A 122 11.45 -30.46 -26.34
CA ASP A 122 10.96 -29.07 -26.23
C ASP A 122 9.59 -28.92 -26.89
N LEU A 123 9.37 -29.53 -28.06
CA LEU A 123 8.08 -29.49 -28.76
C LEU A 123 6.97 -30.24 -28.03
N ILE A 124 7.30 -31.26 -27.23
CA ILE A 124 6.32 -31.96 -26.41
C ILE A 124 5.90 -31.11 -25.19
N GLU A 125 6.82 -30.31 -24.65
CA GLU A 125 6.57 -29.47 -23.47
C GLU A 125 6.00 -28.08 -23.79
N LEU A 126 6.33 -27.53 -24.97
CA LEU A 126 5.98 -26.17 -25.38
C LEU A 126 4.94 -26.16 -26.50
N PHE A 127 3.75 -25.64 -26.19
CA PHE A 127 2.61 -25.60 -27.11
C PHE A 127 2.47 -24.24 -27.77
N THR A 128 2.21 -24.23 -29.08
CA THR A 128 1.73 -23.05 -29.81
C THR A 128 0.33 -23.34 -30.36
N GLY A 129 -0.70 -22.67 -29.83
CA GLY A 129 -2.10 -22.87 -30.26
C GLY A 129 -2.84 -23.97 -29.48
N ASP A 130 -3.67 -24.76 -30.17
CA ASP A 130 -4.42 -25.89 -29.58
C ASP A 130 -3.44 -27.00 -29.14
N PRO A 131 -3.32 -27.29 -27.83
CA PRO A 131 -2.37 -28.27 -27.32
C PRO A 131 -2.55 -29.68 -27.88
N LEU A 132 -3.79 -30.12 -28.13
CA LEU A 132 -4.06 -31.48 -28.59
C LEU A 132 -3.66 -31.66 -30.05
N GLN A 133 -4.03 -30.69 -30.90
CA GLN A 133 -3.62 -30.68 -32.30
C GLN A 133 -2.11 -30.49 -32.44
N HIS A 134 -1.48 -29.69 -31.57
CA HIS A 134 -0.03 -29.54 -31.54
C HIS A 134 0.65 -30.88 -31.27
N LEU A 135 0.23 -31.62 -30.24
CA LEU A 135 0.76 -32.95 -29.92
C LEU A 135 0.52 -33.96 -31.05
N ALA A 136 -0.64 -33.91 -31.70
CA ALA A 136 -0.91 -34.73 -32.88
C ALA A 136 0.04 -34.38 -34.05
N ARG A 137 0.32 -33.10 -34.30
CA ARG A 137 1.28 -32.69 -35.34
C ARG A 137 2.73 -33.08 -34.99
N VAL A 138 3.10 -33.06 -33.70
CA VAL A 138 4.41 -33.54 -33.22
C VAL A 138 4.53 -35.05 -33.40
N ALA A 139 3.49 -35.81 -33.04
CA ALA A 139 3.44 -37.25 -33.26
C ALA A 139 3.53 -37.58 -34.76
N TRP A 140 2.82 -36.86 -35.62
CA TRP A 140 2.97 -37.00 -37.07
C TRP A 140 4.42 -36.73 -37.50
N ARG A 141 5.02 -35.63 -37.07
CA ARG A 141 6.41 -35.30 -37.44
C ARG A 141 7.40 -36.39 -37.02
N ALA A 142 7.26 -36.89 -35.81
CA ALA A 142 8.10 -37.95 -35.23
C ALA A 142 7.90 -39.29 -35.96
N LEU A 143 6.69 -39.58 -36.43
CA LEU A 143 6.41 -40.78 -37.21
C LEU A 143 7.02 -40.75 -38.61
N ILE A 144 7.37 -39.58 -39.17
CA ILE A 144 8.06 -39.48 -40.47
C ILE A 144 9.49 -40.01 -40.35
N ASP A 145 10.18 -39.68 -39.25
CA ASP A 145 11.56 -40.07 -39.03
C ASP A 145 11.62 -41.58 -38.71
N ASP A 146 12.19 -42.38 -39.61
CA ASP A 146 12.16 -43.86 -39.64
C ASP A 146 13.04 -44.55 -38.57
N GLU A 147 13.16 -43.96 -37.39
CA GLU A 147 13.92 -44.56 -36.28
C GLU A 147 13.01 -44.90 -35.09
N GLU A 148 13.28 -46.03 -34.44
CA GLU A 148 12.51 -46.50 -33.28
C GLU A 148 12.48 -45.47 -32.14
N LYS A 149 13.53 -44.65 -31.99
CA LYS A 149 13.60 -43.57 -31.02
C LYS A 149 12.59 -42.46 -31.29
N HIS A 150 12.36 -42.10 -32.56
CA HIS A 150 11.37 -41.10 -32.94
C HIS A 150 9.95 -41.60 -32.73
N ARG A 151 9.72 -42.91 -32.93
CA ARG A 151 8.46 -43.56 -32.55
C ARG A 151 8.16 -43.42 -31.06
N ALA A 152 9.17 -43.48 -30.20
CA ALA A 152 8.97 -43.25 -28.75
C ALA A 152 8.51 -41.81 -28.46
N TYR A 153 9.02 -40.79 -29.15
CA TYR A 153 8.53 -39.42 -29.03
C TYR A 153 7.10 -39.27 -29.54
N ALA A 154 6.73 -39.96 -30.64
CA ALA A 154 5.35 -39.96 -31.13
C ALA A 154 4.38 -40.53 -30.09
N LEU A 155 4.74 -41.66 -29.48
CA LEU A 155 3.93 -42.29 -28.42
C LEU A 155 3.86 -41.41 -27.17
N SER A 156 4.96 -40.78 -26.78
CA SER A 156 4.98 -39.85 -25.64
C SER A 156 4.09 -38.63 -25.87
N ALA A 157 4.12 -38.04 -27.07
CA ALA A 157 3.22 -36.94 -27.43
C ALA A 157 1.74 -37.37 -27.38
N ILE A 158 1.43 -38.58 -27.86
CA ILE A 158 0.08 -39.14 -27.81
C ILE A 158 -0.37 -39.34 -26.36
N GLU A 159 0.47 -39.96 -25.53
CA GLU A 159 0.18 -40.24 -24.12
C GLU A 159 -0.10 -38.95 -23.34
N ILE A 160 0.73 -37.92 -23.49
CA ILE A 160 0.53 -36.61 -22.85
C ILE A 160 -0.78 -35.96 -23.31
N GLY A 161 -1.14 -36.09 -24.59
CA GLY A 161 -2.39 -35.57 -25.12
C GLY A 161 -3.62 -36.27 -24.50
N ILE A 162 -3.57 -37.59 -24.37
CA ILE A 162 -4.62 -38.38 -23.70
C ILE A 162 -4.70 -38.03 -22.22
N GLU A 163 -3.55 -37.85 -21.54
CA GLU A 163 -3.55 -37.39 -20.15
C GLU A 163 -4.21 -36.03 -19.98
N ALA A 164 -4.00 -35.11 -20.93
CA ALA A 164 -4.66 -33.80 -20.94
C ALA A 164 -6.18 -33.90 -21.16
N LEU A 165 -6.64 -34.83 -22.02
CA LEU A 165 -8.07 -35.14 -22.20
C LEU A 165 -8.70 -35.77 -20.95
N ASP A 166 -7.94 -36.62 -20.26
CA ASP A 166 -8.35 -37.28 -19.01
C ASP A 166 -8.29 -36.37 -17.78
N ALA A 167 -7.47 -35.32 -17.78
CA ALA A 167 -7.25 -34.43 -16.64
C ALA A 167 -8.56 -33.84 -16.05
N PRO A 168 -9.53 -33.33 -16.84
CA PRO A 168 -10.82 -32.90 -16.29
C PRO A 168 -11.70 -34.06 -15.80
N ALA A 169 -11.51 -35.30 -16.28
CA ALA A 169 -12.26 -36.49 -15.86
C ALA A 169 -11.70 -37.14 -14.58
N LYS A 170 -10.38 -37.09 -14.37
CA LYS A 170 -9.70 -37.63 -13.17
C LYS A 170 -9.92 -36.80 -11.90
N ALA A 171 -10.44 -35.57 -12.02
CA ALA A 171 -10.85 -34.76 -10.88
C ALA A 171 -12.17 -35.21 -10.21
N LYS A 172 -12.89 -36.22 -10.76
CA LYS A 172 -14.23 -36.62 -10.27
C LYS A 172 -14.50 -38.13 -10.11
N ALA A 173 -13.48 -39.00 -10.03
CA ALA A 173 -13.69 -40.41 -9.72
C ALA A 173 -12.77 -40.91 -8.58
N PRO A 174 -13.29 -41.59 -7.54
CA PRO A 174 -12.45 -42.23 -6.53
C PRO A 174 -11.80 -43.49 -7.13
N PRO A 175 -10.49 -43.72 -6.95
CA PRO A 175 -9.80 -44.78 -7.69
C PRO A 175 -10.14 -46.17 -7.13
N ARG A 176 -10.51 -47.11 -8.02
CA ARG A 176 -10.42 -48.56 -7.75
C ARG A 176 -8.94 -48.95 -7.83
N LYS A 177 -8.38 -49.40 -6.71
CA LYS A 177 -6.97 -49.83 -6.60
C LYS A 177 -6.75 -51.21 -7.26
N PRO A 178 -5.81 -51.34 -8.22
CA PRO A 178 -5.04 -52.57 -8.35
C PRO A 178 -4.18 -52.71 -7.09
N GLN A 179 -4.17 -53.88 -6.45
CA GLN A 179 -3.28 -54.13 -5.32
C GLN A 179 -1.84 -54.22 -5.85
N LEU A 180 -1.12 -53.09 -5.75
CA LEU A 180 0.33 -53.05 -5.90
C LEU A 180 0.98 -53.81 -4.73
N PRO A 181 2.15 -54.45 -4.91
CA PRO A 181 2.92 -55.07 -3.83
C PRO A 181 3.12 -54.08 -2.66
N ALA A 182 3.16 -54.59 -1.42
CA ALA A 182 3.22 -53.77 -0.20
C ALA A 182 4.36 -52.73 -0.25
N ASP A 183 5.53 -53.14 -0.74
CA ASP A 183 6.73 -52.31 -0.88
C ASP A 183 6.51 -51.12 -1.83
N VAL A 184 5.74 -51.31 -2.91
CA VAL A 184 5.40 -50.23 -3.85
C VAL A 184 4.35 -49.28 -3.25
N GLN A 185 3.49 -49.77 -2.36
CA GLN A 185 2.54 -48.92 -1.64
C GLN A 185 3.23 -48.08 -0.57
N GLU A 186 4.25 -48.63 0.11
CA GLU A 186 5.07 -47.89 1.07
C GLU A 186 5.91 -46.83 0.37
N LEU A 187 6.62 -47.18 -0.71
CA LEU A 187 7.36 -46.21 -1.52
C LEU A 187 6.48 -45.09 -2.08
N ARG A 188 5.24 -45.39 -2.47
CA ARG A 188 4.27 -44.34 -2.89
C ARG A 188 3.85 -43.44 -1.74
N LYS A 189 3.67 -43.99 -0.53
CA LYS A 189 3.36 -43.17 0.65
C LYS A 189 4.55 -42.28 1.02
N GLU A 190 5.76 -42.82 1.00
CA GLU A 190 6.98 -42.05 1.25
C GLU A 190 7.18 -40.95 0.21
N LEU A 191 6.96 -41.23 -1.08
CA LEU A 191 7.03 -40.22 -2.15
C LEU A 191 5.96 -39.12 -1.97
N GLU A 192 4.74 -39.50 -1.62
CA GLU A 192 3.66 -38.54 -1.34
C GLU A 192 3.95 -37.68 -0.10
N GLU A 193 4.52 -38.27 0.96
CA GLU A 193 4.95 -37.54 2.15
C GLU A 193 6.13 -36.62 1.88
N ALA A 194 7.10 -37.07 1.07
CA ALA A 194 8.23 -36.28 0.60
C ALA A 194 7.77 -35.13 -0.32
N ARG A 195 6.76 -35.37 -1.17
CA ARG A 195 6.17 -34.32 -2.01
C ARG A 195 5.44 -33.29 -1.16
N LYS A 196 4.63 -33.72 -0.19
CA LYS A 196 3.94 -32.82 0.75
C LYS A 196 4.90 -32.04 1.64
N SER A 197 5.99 -32.65 2.08
CA SER A 197 7.02 -31.95 2.84
C SER A 197 7.78 -30.95 1.96
N GLY A 198 8.06 -31.30 0.71
CA GLY A 198 8.61 -30.39 -0.31
C GLY A 198 7.70 -29.18 -0.55
N GLU A 199 6.41 -29.40 -0.80
CA GLU A 199 5.43 -28.32 -1.00
C GLU A 199 5.31 -27.40 0.23
N ARG A 200 5.40 -27.95 1.45
CA ARG A 200 5.42 -27.14 2.68
C ARG A 200 6.70 -26.32 2.78
N ALA A 201 7.85 -26.94 2.52
CA ALA A 201 9.14 -26.25 2.54
C ALA A 201 9.22 -25.13 1.48
N GLU A 202 8.62 -25.34 0.30
CA GLU A 202 8.54 -24.30 -0.73
C GLU A 202 7.65 -23.14 -0.31
N LYS A 203 6.48 -23.42 0.29
CA LYS A 203 5.60 -22.38 0.85
C LYS A 203 6.27 -21.61 1.98
N GLU A 204 7.00 -22.30 2.86
CA GLU A 204 7.78 -21.66 3.92
C GLU A 204 8.89 -20.79 3.33
N ARG A 205 9.61 -21.26 2.30
CA ARG A 205 10.65 -20.50 1.61
C ARG A 205 10.07 -19.26 0.92
N GLU A 206 8.90 -19.38 0.30
CA GLU A 206 8.19 -18.27 -0.33
C GLU A 206 7.76 -17.24 0.71
N SER A 207 7.14 -17.67 1.81
CA SER A 207 6.78 -16.81 2.94
C SER A 207 7.99 -16.10 3.54
N LEU A 208 9.12 -16.79 3.73
CA LEU A 208 10.34 -16.18 4.24
C LEU A 208 10.95 -15.17 3.25
N ARG A 209 10.85 -15.42 1.94
CA ARG A 209 11.28 -14.45 0.91
C ARG A 209 10.41 -13.20 0.93
N GLU A 210 9.10 -13.36 1.08
CA GLU A 210 8.17 -12.23 1.18
C GLU A 210 8.44 -11.42 2.46
N GLN A 211 8.63 -12.09 3.60
CA GLN A 211 9.03 -11.44 4.86
C GLN A 211 10.37 -10.70 4.74
N LEU A 212 11.36 -11.28 4.05
CA LEU A 212 12.65 -10.62 3.81
C LEU A 212 12.50 -9.39 2.91
N ALA A 213 11.65 -9.46 1.88
CA ALA A 213 11.36 -8.33 1.01
C ALA A 213 10.66 -7.19 1.77
N ALA A 214 9.66 -7.52 2.59
CA ALA A 214 8.98 -6.58 3.46
C ALA A 214 9.94 -5.92 4.46
N ALA A 215 10.77 -6.71 5.13
CA ALA A 215 11.77 -6.18 6.07
C ALA A 215 12.79 -5.24 5.39
N ARG A 216 13.18 -5.54 4.14
CA ARG A 216 14.06 -4.66 3.36
C ARG A 216 13.37 -3.35 2.98
N ALA A 217 12.09 -3.39 2.62
CA ALA A 217 11.31 -2.19 2.34
C ALA A 217 11.17 -1.30 3.59
N ASP A 218 10.85 -1.90 4.74
CA ASP A 218 10.77 -1.19 6.03
C ASP A 218 12.10 -0.55 6.43
N ILE A 219 13.23 -1.24 6.20
CA ILE A 219 14.56 -0.67 6.46
C ILE A 219 14.80 0.54 5.56
N ALA A 220 14.52 0.44 4.26
CA ALA A 220 14.70 1.55 3.33
C ALA A 220 13.83 2.77 3.69
N GLU A 221 12.59 2.55 4.14
CA GLU A 221 11.71 3.62 4.61
C GLU A 221 12.24 4.28 5.90
N ARG A 222 12.75 3.48 6.84
CA ARG A 222 13.37 3.99 8.06
C ARG A 222 14.65 4.77 7.76
N GLU A 223 15.48 4.31 6.84
CA GLU A 223 16.68 5.01 6.41
C GLU A 223 16.35 6.36 5.78
N LYS A 224 15.31 6.42 4.92
CA LYS A 224 14.80 7.67 4.37
C LYS A 224 14.31 8.61 5.48
N THR A 225 13.52 8.12 6.42
CA THR A 225 13.04 8.91 7.56
C THR A 225 14.20 9.46 8.40
N VAL A 226 15.25 8.67 8.62
CA VAL A 226 16.45 9.11 9.34
C VAL A 226 17.21 10.19 8.55
N ALA A 227 17.29 10.07 7.23
CA ALA A 227 17.89 11.09 6.38
C ALA A 227 17.11 12.41 6.46
N ASP A 228 15.78 12.36 6.34
CA ASP A 228 14.91 13.53 6.44
C ASP A 228 15.06 14.22 7.82
N VAL A 229 15.03 13.46 8.91
CA VAL A 229 15.24 13.99 10.27
C VAL A 229 16.63 14.61 10.47
N ARG A 230 17.67 14.05 9.84
CA ARG A 230 19.02 14.64 9.88
C ARG A 230 19.08 15.96 9.13
N GLU A 231 18.39 16.05 8.00
CA GLU A 231 18.28 17.30 7.24
C GLU A 231 17.51 18.36 8.05
N GLU A 232 16.36 18.03 8.61
CA GLU A 232 15.59 18.92 9.50
C GLU A 232 16.44 19.41 10.69
N LEU A 233 17.18 18.51 11.35
CA LEU A 233 18.09 18.87 12.43
C LEU A 233 19.18 19.85 11.98
N SER A 234 19.72 19.66 10.76
CA SER A 234 20.72 20.57 10.20
C SER A 234 20.16 21.96 9.94
N GLN A 235 18.91 22.04 9.44
CA GLN A 235 18.21 23.30 9.19
C GLN A 235 17.92 24.03 10.51
N VAL A 236 17.40 23.33 11.51
CA VAL A 236 17.14 23.90 12.85
C VAL A 236 18.42 24.40 13.51
N ARG A 237 19.55 23.68 13.36
CA ARG A 237 20.85 24.15 13.87
C ARG A 237 21.32 25.43 13.16
N ALA A 238 21.12 25.53 11.85
CA ALA A 238 21.44 26.74 11.11
C ALA A 238 20.56 27.93 11.54
N GLU A 239 19.27 27.71 11.73
CA GLU A 239 18.33 28.71 12.26
C GLU A 239 18.70 29.15 13.67
N LEU A 240 19.02 28.22 14.57
CA LEU A 240 19.47 28.51 15.92
C LEU A 240 20.75 29.35 15.91
N THR A 241 21.69 29.04 15.01
CA THR A 241 22.93 29.82 14.86
C THR A 241 22.64 31.24 14.39
N ARG A 242 21.73 31.41 13.41
CA ARG A 242 21.30 32.73 12.93
C ARG A 242 20.58 33.54 14.01
N ALA A 243 19.65 32.91 14.73
CA ALA A 243 18.91 33.55 15.82
C ALA A 243 19.86 33.97 16.95
N SER A 244 20.83 33.11 17.31
CA SER A 244 21.85 33.43 18.33
C SER A 244 22.73 34.61 17.91
N ALA A 245 23.13 34.66 16.63
CA ALA A 245 23.89 35.79 16.08
C ALA A 245 23.09 37.10 16.10
N GLU A 246 21.79 37.05 15.80
CA GLU A 246 20.92 38.22 15.86
C GLU A 246 20.71 38.70 17.29
N VAL A 247 20.52 37.79 18.25
CA VAL A 247 20.46 38.14 19.68
C VAL A 247 21.76 38.82 20.12
N ALA A 248 22.92 38.26 19.78
CA ALA A 248 24.21 38.86 20.12
C ALA A 248 24.37 40.27 19.51
N ARG A 249 23.93 40.45 18.26
CA ARG A 249 23.94 41.75 17.57
C ARG A 249 23.03 42.77 18.27
N LEU A 250 21.81 42.39 18.63
CA LEU A 250 20.86 43.25 19.32
C LEU A 250 21.34 43.63 20.73
N THR A 251 21.92 42.68 21.46
CA THR A 251 22.52 42.93 22.78
C THR A 251 23.67 43.93 22.67
N ALA A 252 24.62 43.72 21.76
CA ALA A 252 25.74 44.64 21.54
C ALA A 252 25.26 46.04 21.12
N ALA A 253 24.23 46.13 20.28
CA ALA A 253 23.62 47.41 19.89
C ALA A 253 22.93 48.11 21.07
N GLY A 254 22.23 47.35 21.93
CA GLY A 254 21.58 47.86 23.14
C GLY A 254 22.58 48.38 24.17
N GLU A 255 23.65 47.62 24.44
CA GLU A 255 24.74 48.01 25.34
C GLU A 255 25.47 49.27 24.81
N GLY A 256 25.74 49.34 23.50
CA GLY A 256 26.35 50.52 22.88
C GLY A 256 25.51 51.79 23.01
N ARG A 257 24.18 51.69 22.87
CA ARG A 257 23.26 52.81 23.12
C ARG A 257 23.25 53.23 24.58
N ALA A 258 23.13 52.28 25.51
CA ALA A 258 23.14 52.56 26.95
C ALA A 258 24.45 53.25 27.39
N LEU A 259 25.60 52.81 26.89
CA LEU A 259 26.90 53.45 27.14
C LEU A 259 26.98 54.87 26.57
N SER A 260 26.44 55.10 25.38
CA SER A 260 26.40 56.43 24.77
C SER A 260 25.51 57.39 25.57
N ASP A 261 24.34 56.94 26.01
CA ASP A 261 23.45 57.75 26.85
C ASP A 261 24.05 58.03 28.23
N ALA A 262 24.71 57.04 28.85
CA ALA A 262 25.40 57.23 30.12
C ALA A 262 26.52 58.29 30.03
N ARG A 263 27.29 58.32 28.93
CA ARG A 263 28.30 59.36 28.68
C ARG A 263 27.67 60.74 28.53
N ARG A 264 26.61 60.85 27.74
CA ARG A 264 25.88 62.10 27.54
C ARG A 264 25.34 62.65 28.87
N LEU A 265 24.69 61.81 29.67
CA LEU A 265 24.17 62.18 30.98
C LEU A 265 25.28 62.56 31.97
N ALA A 266 26.45 61.93 31.89
CA ALA A 266 27.61 62.28 32.72
C ALA A 266 28.18 63.66 32.35
N ASP A 267 28.27 63.98 31.06
CA ASP A 267 28.72 65.31 30.60
C ASP A 267 27.68 66.40 30.92
N GLU A 268 26.38 66.11 30.78
CA GLU A 268 25.30 66.98 31.24
C GLU A 268 25.38 67.23 32.75
N ASN A 269 25.62 66.19 33.56
CA ASN A 269 25.82 66.34 35.01
C ASN A 269 27.05 67.19 35.36
N ARG A 270 28.17 67.03 34.63
CA ARG A 270 29.36 67.85 34.83
C ARG A 270 29.08 69.31 34.54
N SER A 271 28.41 69.60 33.42
CA SER A 271 28.02 70.98 33.07
C SER A 271 27.05 71.58 34.09
N LEU A 272 26.05 70.82 34.54
CA LEU A 272 25.13 71.26 35.58
C LEU A 272 25.83 71.49 36.92
N SER A 273 26.78 70.63 37.29
CA SER A 273 27.58 70.79 38.51
C SER A 273 28.47 72.03 38.46
N GLU A 274 29.08 72.31 37.32
CA GLU A 274 29.85 73.55 37.10
C GLU A 274 28.97 74.79 37.18
N ARG A 275 27.77 74.76 36.58
CA ARG A 275 26.79 75.84 36.69
C ARG A 275 26.31 76.04 38.12
N LEU A 276 26.02 74.96 38.85
CA LEU A 276 25.63 75.01 40.26
C LEU A 276 26.75 75.56 41.13
N ARG A 277 28.00 75.19 40.84
CA ARG A 277 29.17 75.73 41.54
C ARG A 277 29.32 77.23 41.27
N ALA A 278 29.24 77.66 40.01
CA ALA A 278 29.29 79.07 39.65
C ALA A 278 28.14 79.86 40.30
N ALA A 279 26.91 79.32 40.28
CA ALA A 279 25.76 79.92 40.95
C ALA A 279 25.91 79.95 42.48
N ALA A 280 26.56 78.95 43.09
CA ALA A 280 26.85 78.94 44.52
C ALA A 280 27.92 79.97 44.88
N GLU A 281 28.98 80.09 44.09
CA GLU A 281 30.02 81.12 44.23
C GLU A 281 29.42 82.52 44.07
N GLU A 282 28.54 82.71 43.08
CA GLU A 282 27.79 83.95 42.89
C GLU A 282 26.85 84.25 44.07
N ARG A 283 26.09 83.26 44.54
CA ARG A 283 25.23 83.39 45.72
C ARG A 283 26.04 83.71 46.97
N ASP A 284 27.20 83.09 47.16
CA ASP A 284 28.04 83.31 48.34
C ASP A 284 28.73 84.68 48.26
N ALA A 285 29.08 85.16 47.06
CA ALA A 285 29.51 86.54 46.82
C ALA A 285 28.38 87.54 47.14
N LEU A 286 27.16 87.30 46.64
CA LEU A 286 25.97 88.10 46.94
C LEU A 286 25.61 88.05 48.43
N ARG A 287 25.77 86.90 49.10
CA ARG A 287 25.62 86.78 50.56
C ARG A 287 26.71 87.52 51.31
N GLY A 288 27.95 87.53 50.81
CA GLY A 288 29.03 88.35 51.36
C GLY A 288 28.71 89.84 51.25
N GLN A 289 28.19 90.27 50.09
CA GLN A 289 27.71 91.63 49.87
C GLN A 289 26.51 91.96 50.75
N LEU A 290 25.52 91.07 50.84
CA LEU A 290 24.36 91.21 51.73
C LEU A 290 24.77 91.18 53.19
N ALA A 291 25.75 90.39 53.61
CA ALA A 291 26.25 90.36 54.99
C ALA A 291 27.08 91.61 55.30
N GLN A 292 27.80 92.16 54.33
CA GLN A 292 28.45 93.46 54.44
C GLN A 292 27.43 94.59 54.52
N ALA A 293 26.39 94.56 53.68
CA ALA A 293 25.26 95.47 53.74
C ALA A 293 24.45 95.29 55.03
N GLN A 294 24.20 94.07 55.50
CA GLN A 294 23.50 93.79 56.76
C GLN A 294 24.38 94.08 57.99
N ARG A 295 25.71 94.00 57.93
CA ARG A 295 26.57 94.60 58.96
C ARG A 295 26.41 96.12 59.02
N ILE A 296 26.06 96.75 57.89
CA ILE A 296 25.66 98.15 57.81
C ILE A 296 24.17 98.34 58.23
N THR A 297 23.32 97.30 58.21
CA THR A 297 21.85 97.50 58.28
C THR A 297 21.02 96.48 59.09
N ALA A 298 21.56 95.57 59.90
CA ALA A 298 20.75 94.55 60.58
C ALA A 298 20.92 94.53 62.11
N ALA A 299 20.04 95.28 62.76
CA ALA A 299 19.34 94.78 63.93
C ALA A 299 18.17 93.87 63.48
N ALA A 300 18.24 92.59 63.85
CA ALA A 300 17.12 91.66 64.12
C ALA A 300 16.14 91.28 62.95
N PRO A 301 15.30 90.23 63.10
CA PRO A 301 15.65 88.92 62.54
C PRO A 301 14.54 88.20 61.71
N ALA A 302 14.98 87.15 61.01
CA ALA A 302 14.37 85.83 60.72
C ALA A 302 12.92 85.71 60.15
N VAL A 303 12.73 84.79 59.19
CA VAL A 303 12.18 83.42 59.39
C VAL A 303 12.01 82.72 58.02
N ALA A 304 12.25 81.41 58.04
CA ALA A 304 12.23 80.47 56.93
C ALA A 304 10.83 79.93 56.58
N ALA A 305 10.66 79.42 55.35
CA ALA A 305 9.87 78.21 55.08
C ALA A 305 10.24 77.60 53.71
N ALA A 306 10.54 76.30 53.74
CA ALA A 306 10.60 75.36 52.62
C ALA A 306 9.26 74.54 52.59
N PRO A 307 9.13 73.44 51.81
CA PRO A 307 8.92 73.38 50.37
C PRO A 307 7.67 72.53 49.97
N ALA A 308 7.44 72.50 48.65
CA ALA A 308 6.90 71.43 47.78
C ALA A 308 6.06 70.25 48.31
N GLU A 309 4.99 69.92 47.57
CA GLU A 309 4.59 68.55 47.19
C GLU A 309 4.05 68.53 45.74
N GLU A 310 4.83 67.93 44.83
CA GLU A 310 4.36 67.00 43.79
C GLU A 310 3.77 65.77 44.53
N GLU A 311 2.85 64.93 44.04
CA GLU A 311 2.74 64.35 42.72
C GLU A 311 1.49 63.42 42.68
N ALA A 312 1.10 63.05 41.47
CA ALA A 312 0.64 61.72 41.07
C ALA A 312 -0.78 61.23 41.45
N LEU A 313 -1.67 61.34 40.48
CA LEU A 313 -2.30 60.15 39.85
C LEU A 313 -1.45 59.78 38.61
N PRO A 314 -1.60 58.63 37.90
CA PRO A 314 -2.37 57.38 38.13
C PRO A 314 -1.58 56.10 37.67
N SER A 315 -2.19 54.91 37.51
CA SER A 315 -2.38 54.26 36.18
C SER A 315 -2.95 52.83 36.22
N ALA A 316 -3.23 52.32 35.02
CA ALA A 316 -4.08 51.20 34.62
C ALA A 316 -3.35 49.85 34.54
N GLU A 317 -3.74 48.88 35.38
CA GLU A 317 -3.26 47.48 35.33
C GLU A 317 -4.42 46.48 35.52
N GLU A 318 -5.20 46.23 34.46
CA GLU A 318 -6.19 45.13 34.45
C GLU A 318 -6.13 44.29 33.16
N ALA A 319 -4.93 43.90 32.72
CA ALA A 319 -4.79 42.96 31.60
C ALA A 319 -3.54 42.07 31.71
N ALA A 320 -3.62 40.98 32.48
CA ALA A 320 -2.96 39.68 32.23
C ALA A 320 -3.14 38.71 33.43
N THR A 321 -4.35 38.24 33.70
CA THR A 321 -4.54 37.21 34.73
C THR A 321 -4.28 35.83 34.11
N PHE A 322 -3.11 35.26 34.39
CA PHE A 322 -2.68 33.92 33.95
C PHE A 322 -3.63 32.83 34.47
N LEU A 323 -4.30 32.08 33.62
CA LEU A 323 -5.22 31.00 34.02
C LEU A 323 -4.45 29.76 34.48
N ILE A 324 -4.84 29.17 35.61
CA ILE A 324 -4.21 27.95 36.15
C ILE A 324 -4.86 26.71 35.49
N PRO A 325 -4.10 25.88 34.74
CA PRO A 325 -4.65 24.66 34.14
C PRO A 325 -4.75 23.53 35.18
N ILE A 326 -5.95 22.97 35.31
CA ILE A 326 -6.26 21.80 36.14
C ILE A 326 -6.45 20.60 35.22
N PHE A 327 -5.58 19.60 35.34
CA PHE A 327 -5.67 18.37 34.56
C PHE A 327 -6.56 17.36 35.27
N THR A 328 -7.66 16.97 34.64
CA THR A 328 -8.57 15.98 35.21
C THR A 328 -8.04 14.56 35.05
N ARG A 329 -8.58 13.62 35.84
CA ARG A 329 -8.29 12.19 35.67
C ARG A 329 -8.68 11.68 34.28
N GLU A 330 -9.81 12.14 33.75
CA GLU A 330 -10.28 11.83 32.39
C GLU A 330 -9.23 12.24 31.34
N PHE A 331 -8.58 13.39 31.55
CA PHE A 331 -7.53 13.84 30.65
C PHE A 331 -6.32 12.91 30.67
N TYR A 332 -5.83 12.53 31.85
CA TYR A 332 -4.72 11.58 31.96
C TYR A 332 -5.03 10.22 31.34
N GLU A 333 -6.24 9.70 31.51
CA GLU A 333 -6.66 8.43 30.91
C GLU A 333 -6.76 8.54 29.37
N SER A 334 -7.23 9.69 28.87
CA SER A 334 -7.34 9.92 27.42
C SER A 334 -5.98 10.15 26.75
N ILE A 335 -5.10 10.97 27.33
CA ILE A 335 -3.82 11.40 26.73
C ILE A 335 -2.81 10.24 26.61
N GLN A 336 -2.88 9.24 27.49
CA GLN A 336 -1.99 8.07 27.48
C GLN A 336 -2.12 7.22 26.21
N ARG A 337 -3.28 7.26 25.54
CA ARG A 337 -3.53 6.49 24.31
C ARG A 337 -2.91 7.12 23.07
N TRP A 338 -2.49 8.38 23.16
CA TRP A 338 -1.95 9.15 22.06
C TRP A 338 -0.42 9.14 22.06
N ASP A 339 0.18 9.28 20.89
CA ASP A 339 1.64 9.30 20.73
C ASP A 339 2.32 10.52 21.38
N ARG A 340 3.65 10.46 21.57
CA ARG A 340 4.41 11.53 22.23
C ARG A 340 4.29 12.89 21.54
N ARG A 341 4.07 12.90 20.21
CA ARG A 341 3.93 14.13 19.42
C ARG A 341 2.62 14.83 19.74
N MET A 342 1.53 14.06 19.78
CA MET A 342 0.20 14.55 20.13
C MET A 342 0.14 15.00 21.58
N GLN A 343 0.78 14.26 22.49
CA GLN A 343 0.90 14.66 23.89
C GLN A 343 1.56 16.03 24.01
N ARG A 344 2.70 16.25 23.33
CA ARG A 344 3.40 17.55 23.33
C ARG A 344 2.51 18.66 22.77
N ALA A 345 1.87 18.44 21.63
CA ALA A 345 0.99 19.42 21.00
C ALA A 345 -0.22 19.79 21.91
N ALA A 346 -0.77 18.82 22.65
CA ALA A 346 -1.82 19.06 23.63
C ALA A 346 -1.32 19.95 24.76
N PHE A 347 -0.14 19.67 25.34
CA PHE A 347 0.45 20.50 26.40
C PHE A 347 0.84 21.90 25.92
N ASP A 348 1.32 22.05 24.68
CA ASP A 348 1.61 23.36 24.09
C ASP A 348 0.34 24.21 23.99
N LYS A 349 -0.78 23.59 23.58
CA LYS A 349 -2.08 24.26 23.49
C LYS A 349 -2.69 24.56 24.86
N VAL A 350 -2.50 23.70 25.86
CA VAL A 350 -2.89 23.99 27.26
C VAL A 350 -2.07 25.15 27.83
N SER A 351 -0.77 25.18 27.57
CA SER A 351 0.11 26.27 28.01
C SER A 351 -0.30 27.60 27.37
N LEU A 352 -0.73 27.56 26.10
CA LEU A 352 -1.28 28.72 25.42
C LEU A 352 -2.64 29.14 26.00
N LEU A 353 -3.54 28.20 26.29
CA LEU A 353 -4.81 28.46 26.97
C LEU A 353 -4.62 29.12 28.34
N ALA A 354 -3.60 28.70 29.09
CA ALA A 354 -3.24 29.26 30.40
C ALA A 354 -2.78 30.72 30.30
N ARG A 355 -2.03 31.06 29.23
CA ARG A 355 -1.51 32.42 29.01
C ARG A 355 -2.53 33.36 28.39
N ASP A 356 -3.23 32.90 27.36
CA ASP A 356 -4.20 33.68 26.62
C ASP A 356 -5.26 32.76 25.98
N TRP A 357 -6.42 32.66 26.63
CA TRP A 357 -7.55 31.89 26.13
C TRP A 357 -8.21 32.50 24.89
N ARG A 358 -7.97 33.78 24.58
CA ARG A 358 -8.49 34.47 23.41
C ARG A 358 -7.56 34.36 22.20
N HIS A 359 -6.43 33.66 22.36
CA HIS A 359 -5.43 33.57 21.30
C HIS A 359 -6.02 32.94 20.02
N GLY A 360 -5.93 33.65 18.90
CA GLY A 360 -6.59 33.26 17.64
C GLY A 360 -6.18 31.88 17.09
N SER A 361 -4.99 31.38 17.45
CA SER A 361 -4.52 30.04 17.05
C SER A 361 -5.20 28.89 17.80
N LEU A 362 -5.93 29.16 18.87
CA LEU A 362 -6.71 28.15 19.59
C LEU A 362 -7.97 27.78 18.80
N ARG A 363 -8.57 28.74 18.08
CA ARG A 363 -9.85 28.58 17.37
C ARG A 363 -10.87 27.82 18.23
N ALA A 364 -11.03 28.29 19.47
CA ALA A 364 -11.92 27.66 20.43
C ALA A 364 -13.37 27.74 19.97
N ILE A 365 -14.06 26.62 19.96
CA ILE A 365 -15.47 26.51 19.56
C ILE A 365 -16.25 25.95 20.75
N ALA A 366 -17.33 26.63 21.15
CA ALA A 366 -18.23 26.11 22.18
C ALA A 366 -18.92 24.82 21.70
N LEU A 367 -19.10 23.84 22.59
CA LEU A 367 -19.77 22.60 22.27
C LEU A 367 -21.29 22.76 22.28
N GLU A 368 -21.95 22.34 21.20
CA GLU A 368 -23.39 22.49 21.03
C GLU A 368 -24.16 21.61 22.03
N GLY A 369 -24.88 22.28 22.94
CA GLY A 369 -25.67 21.67 24.01
C GLY A 369 -24.86 21.15 25.20
N LEU A 370 -23.66 21.68 25.42
CA LEU A 370 -22.95 21.65 26.71
C LEU A 370 -22.44 23.06 27.04
N PRO A 371 -23.24 23.90 27.74
CA PRO A 371 -22.84 25.26 28.10
C PRO A 371 -21.55 25.27 28.94
N GLY A 372 -20.60 26.13 28.59
CA GLY A 372 -19.32 26.25 29.30
C GLY A 372 -18.23 25.26 28.88
N TYR A 373 -18.54 24.32 27.97
CA TYR A 373 -17.57 23.40 27.38
C TYR A 373 -17.09 23.92 26.03
N TYR A 374 -15.79 23.80 25.80
CA TYR A 374 -15.13 24.29 24.60
C TYR A 374 -14.23 23.19 24.02
N ARG A 375 -14.11 23.19 22.69
CA ARG A 375 -13.14 22.37 21.96
C ARG A 375 -12.13 23.23 21.24
N ILE A 376 -10.88 22.78 21.23
CA ILE A 376 -9.82 23.34 20.38
C ILE A 376 -9.20 22.24 19.53
N ARG A 377 -8.67 22.64 18.36
CA ARG A 377 -7.98 21.73 17.43
C ARG A 377 -6.53 21.54 17.89
N ILE A 378 -6.16 20.28 18.16
CA ILE A 378 -4.76 19.90 18.40
C ILE A 378 -4.11 19.43 17.10
N ALA A 379 -4.79 18.54 16.37
CA ALA A 379 -4.38 18.03 15.06
C ALA A 379 -5.57 17.97 14.09
N THR A 380 -5.42 17.39 12.89
CA THR A 380 -6.54 17.26 11.93
C THR A 380 -7.74 16.58 12.55
N ASP A 381 -7.52 15.44 13.19
CA ASP A 381 -8.60 14.59 13.73
C ASP A 381 -8.59 14.51 15.26
N VAL A 382 -7.77 15.32 15.94
CA VAL A 382 -7.71 15.31 17.41
C VAL A 382 -8.21 16.63 17.99
N ARG A 383 -9.09 16.55 18.99
CA ARG A 383 -9.68 17.69 19.70
C ARG A 383 -9.41 17.60 21.19
N LEU A 384 -9.04 18.73 21.78
CA LEU A 384 -8.96 18.87 23.22
C LEU A 384 -10.24 19.53 23.72
N ILE A 385 -10.87 18.92 24.71
CA ILE A 385 -12.04 19.45 25.40
C ILE A 385 -11.58 20.07 26.71
N TYR A 386 -12.04 21.29 26.97
CA TYR A 386 -11.81 21.98 28.22
C TYR A 386 -13.06 22.73 28.67
N ARG A 387 -13.11 23.02 29.96
CA ARG A 387 -14.14 23.85 30.59
C ARG A 387 -13.46 25.02 31.30
N ARG A 388 -14.11 26.16 31.32
CA ARG A 388 -13.68 27.27 32.19
C ARG A 388 -14.21 26.99 33.60
N GLY A 389 -13.31 26.82 34.56
CA GLY A 389 -13.67 26.60 35.95
C GLY A 389 -14.09 27.90 36.63
N GLU A 390 -14.41 27.81 37.91
CA GLU A 390 -14.65 29.00 38.73
C GLU A 390 -13.34 29.76 38.98
N GLY A 391 -13.40 31.10 38.97
CA GLY A 391 -12.24 31.97 39.14
C GLY A 391 -11.28 31.96 37.95
N ASN A 392 -9.98 31.94 38.24
CA ASN A 392 -8.90 32.07 37.26
C ASN A 392 -8.32 30.70 36.87
N THR A 393 -9.20 29.71 36.66
CA THR A 393 -8.83 28.31 36.38
C THR A 393 -9.39 27.82 35.06
N VAL A 394 -8.70 26.87 34.43
CA VAL A 394 -9.15 26.16 33.23
C VAL A 394 -9.01 24.66 33.44
N GLU A 395 -10.12 23.94 33.30
CA GLU A 395 -10.13 22.49 33.50
C GLU A 395 -9.94 21.79 32.16
N ILE A 396 -8.90 20.99 32.07
CA ILE A 396 -8.58 20.19 30.89
C ILE A 396 -9.20 18.80 31.07
N LEU A 397 -10.17 18.49 30.22
CA LEU A 397 -11.08 17.36 30.41
C LEU A 397 -10.64 16.12 29.64
N SER A 398 -10.50 16.22 28.32
CA SER A 398 -10.20 15.04 27.51
C SER A 398 -9.55 15.37 26.18
N LEU A 399 -8.71 14.46 25.69
CA LEU A 399 -8.13 14.48 24.36
C LEU A 399 -8.76 13.35 23.54
N ILE A 400 -9.58 13.71 22.55
CA ILE A 400 -10.43 12.77 21.82
C ILE A 400 -10.25 12.88 20.30
N ASP A 401 -10.62 11.80 19.61
CA ASP A 401 -10.79 11.83 18.17
C ASP A 401 -12.00 12.72 17.81
N ARG A 402 -11.92 13.38 16.66
CA ARG A 402 -13.00 14.17 16.07
C ARG A 402 -14.25 13.32 15.86
N GLU A 403 -14.10 12.06 15.47
CA GLU A 403 -15.23 11.16 15.22
C GLU A 403 -16.00 10.81 16.51
N ASP A 404 -15.29 10.75 17.64
CA ASP A 404 -15.87 10.42 18.95
C ASP A 404 -16.51 11.62 19.66
N LEU A 405 -16.45 12.83 19.09
CA LEU A 405 -16.95 14.03 19.76
C LEU A 405 -18.45 13.98 20.05
N ASP A 406 -19.27 13.54 19.09
CA ASP A 406 -20.73 13.46 19.28
C ASP A 406 -21.10 12.39 20.32
N ARG A 407 -20.27 11.36 20.47
CA ARG A 407 -20.42 10.35 21.52
C ARG A 407 -20.06 10.96 22.89
N TYR A 408 -18.98 11.73 22.97
CA TYR A 408 -18.59 12.43 24.19
C TYR A 408 -19.68 13.40 24.65
N ILE A 409 -20.22 14.24 23.74
CA ILE A 409 -21.28 15.19 24.09
C ILE A 409 -22.51 14.48 24.66
N ARG A 410 -22.92 13.35 24.05
CA ARG A 410 -24.04 12.55 24.55
C ARG A 410 -23.78 11.97 25.95
N GLN A 411 -22.56 11.50 26.22
CA GLN A 411 -22.18 10.96 27.53
C GLN A 411 -22.03 12.04 28.60
N ALA A 412 -21.50 13.20 28.24
CA ALA A 412 -21.33 14.32 29.15
C ALA A 412 -22.66 15.02 29.50
N ARG A 413 -23.70 14.89 28.66
CA ARG A 413 -25.07 15.35 29.00
C ARG A 413 -25.78 14.47 30.04
N THR A 414 -25.36 13.22 30.18
CA THR A 414 -25.95 12.27 31.15
C THR A 414 -25.24 12.26 32.49
N ARG A 415 -24.07 12.90 32.60
CA ARG A 415 -23.37 13.18 33.85
C ARG A 415 -23.86 14.50 34.41
#